data_AF-A0A1G7EFB4-F1
#
_entry.id   AF-A0A1G7EFB4-F1
#
_cell.length_a   1.000
_cell.length_b   1.000
_cell.length_c   1.000
_cell.angle_alpha   90.00
_cell.angle_beta   90.00
_cell.angle_gamma   90.00
#
_symmetry.space_group_name_H-M   'P 1'
#
loop_
_entity.id
_entity.type
_entity.pdbx_description
1 polymer ?
#
loop_
_entity_poly.entity_id
_entity_poly.type
_entity_poly.pdbx_seq_one_letter_code
_entity_poly.pdbx_strand_id
1 'polypeptide(L)'
;MSTPFKPLSEQITNKMIADLKAGTSIFQRPNNSLNSALPFNLESGHRYAGPSALILLMQKRDDPRWGTSNQANRNHTAVVKGATGTLIQFMSNYEYQKMVDAAGEPVLKENGKQRTERIRLEEPKQVDAWLFNGEQLRNIQKWEKEPNILSPAERAQLILDNSKAVIEHGGDDMFYDRQLDAIIIPEQEQFPSPEQYYAEALHQLAHRVNAREALDRPQLGNDPGGMISEELRTNLASLFLSKELNLPYDLNDHVGYVQSWSLMLKQDPSELFKAASDAQQIVDKVLGYEQQIEEKQEAEQGEQADNAMDTAAEIDQPKIDPTKLNEGEVIPHNGTEFKVIKVQKNNVYQMQDLGSEQKFKMSAKDGLFKELLDARNNSQEMGLDRGASAEEAAYHETEAVEQYLDEQFQIER
;
A
#
# COMPACT_ATOMS: atom_id res chain seq x y z
N MET A 1 8.35 30.74 -29.50
CA MET A 1 7.76 29.39 -29.56
C MET A 1 8.07 28.73 -28.23
N SER A 2 7.10 28.64 -27.31
CA SER A 2 7.30 27.89 -26.06
C SER A 2 7.52 26.43 -26.45
N THR A 3 8.59 25.81 -26.00
CA THR A 3 8.79 24.36 -26.15
C THR A 3 7.55 23.67 -25.57
N PRO A 4 6.88 22.76 -26.30
CA PRO A 4 5.74 22.04 -25.73
C PRO A 4 6.19 21.30 -24.47
N PHE A 5 5.40 21.42 -23.40
CA PHE A 5 5.69 20.74 -22.15
C PHE A 5 5.57 19.23 -22.39
N LYS A 6 6.65 18.49 -22.15
CA LYS A 6 6.66 17.04 -22.35
C LYS A 6 5.73 16.37 -21.34
N PRO A 7 4.98 15.32 -21.71
CA PRO A 7 4.22 14.52 -20.75
C PRO A 7 5.09 14.01 -19.62
N LEU A 8 4.54 13.83 -18.41
CA LEU A 8 5.30 13.35 -17.25
C LEU A 8 5.96 12.01 -17.54
N SER A 9 5.26 11.09 -18.20
CA SER A 9 5.80 9.81 -18.64
C SER A 9 7.05 9.96 -19.50
N GLU A 10 7.06 10.90 -20.44
CA GLU A 10 8.24 11.18 -21.26
C GLU A 10 9.40 11.78 -20.44
N GLN A 11 9.11 12.65 -19.48
CA GLN A 11 10.13 13.25 -18.61
C GLN A 11 10.81 12.19 -17.73
N ILE A 12 10.01 11.35 -17.06
CA ILE A 12 10.48 10.32 -16.15
C ILE A 12 11.21 9.20 -16.91
N THR A 13 10.67 8.77 -18.04
CA THR A 13 11.31 7.79 -18.91
C THR A 13 12.65 8.28 -19.45
N ASN A 14 12.73 9.53 -19.92
CA ASN A 14 14.01 10.10 -20.37
C ASN A 14 15.04 10.15 -19.24
N LYS A 15 14.61 10.48 -18.02
CA LYS A 15 15.47 10.45 -16.84
C LYS A 15 15.95 9.03 -16.54
N MET A 16 15.06 8.03 -16.54
CA MET A 16 15.41 6.63 -16.34
C MET A 16 16.46 6.16 -17.37
N ILE A 17 16.23 6.43 -18.66
CA ILE A 17 17.18 6.08 -19.72
C ILE A 17 18.54 6.76 -19.52
N ALA A 18 18.55 8.02 -19.09
CA ALA A 18 19.79 8.75 -18.83
C ALA A 18 20.58 8.13 -17.67
N ASP A 19 19.90 7.87 -16.55
CA ASP A 19 20.51 7.26 -15.36
C ASP A 19 21.01 5.83 -15.71
N LEU A 20 20.26 5.05 -16.49
CA LEU A 20 20.62 3.71 -16.96
C LEU A 20 21.90 3.73 -17.80
N LYS A 21 21.99 4.66 -18.77
CA LYS A 21 23.16 4.81 -19.63
C LYS A 21 24.42 5.25 -18.88
N ALA A 22 24.25 5.97 -17.79
CA ALA A 22 25.36 6.42 -16.96
C ALA A 22 25.95 5.29 -16.09
N GLY A 23 25.37 4.08 -16.10
CA GLY A 23 25.78 2.98 -15.23
C GLY A 23 25.54 3.26 -13.75
N THR A 24 24.88 4.38 -13.42
CA THR A 24 24.34 4.60 -12.09
C THR A 24 23.13 3.71 -11.93
N SER A 25 23.11 2.88 -10.89
CA SER A 25 21.84 2.34 -10.43
C SER A 25 20.89 3.52 -10.24
N ILE A 26 19.83 3.52 -11.03
CA ILE A 26 18.89 4.63 -11.07
C ILE A 26 18.06 4.69 -9.78
N PHE A 27 18.16 3.61 -8.97
CA PHE A 27 17.38 3.37 -7.76
C PHE A 27 18.22 3.05 -6.52
N GLN A 28 19.51 2.70 -6.66
CA GLN A 28 20.41 2.57 -5.50
C GLN A 28 21.31 3.78 -5.35
N ARG A 29 21.40 4.23 -4.09
CA ARG A 29 22.52 5.04 -3.63
C ARG A 29 23.67 4.09 -3.22
N PRO A 30 24.93 4.56 -3.24
CA PRO A 30 26.11 3.75 -2.86
C PRO A 30 26.06 3.17 -1.45
N ASN A 31 25.28 3.79 -0.55
CA ASN A 31 25.15 3.38 0.83
C ASN A 31 23.77 2.76 0.99
N ASN A 32 23.72 1.43 0.99
CA ASN A 32 22.52 0.62 1.26
C ASN A 32 22.07 0.86 2.71
N SER A 33 21.54 2.05 2.98
CA SER A 33 21.10 2.45 4.32
C SER A 33 19.97 1.52 4.75
N LEU A 34 20.22 0.75 5.81
CA LEU A 34 19.26 -0.15 6.46
C LEU A 34 18.00 0.58 6.98
N ASN A 35 18.03 1.92 6.94
CA ASN A 35 16.92 2.80 7.25
C ASN A 35 16.18 3.22 5.96
N SER A 36 15.64 2.25 5.21
CA SER A 36 14.93 2.47 3.95
C SER A 36 13.51 1.93 4.01
N ALA A 37 12.57 2.63 3.39
CA ALA A 37 11.18 2.24 3.20
C ALA A 37 10.68 2.71 1.83
N LEU A 38 9.56 2.16 1.37
CA LEU A 38 8.82 2.72 0.26
C LEU A 38 8.34 4.15 0.60
N PRO A 39 8.26 5.06 -0.38
CA PRO A 39 7.71 6.39 -0.15
C PRO A 39 6.29 6.32 0.42
N PHE A 40 5.99 7.11 1.45
CA PHE A 40 4.66 7.16 2.04
C PHE A 40 4.23 8.59 2.38
N ASN A 41 2.93 8.79 2.50
CA ASN A 41 2.35 10.09 2.80
C ASN A 41 2.68 10.50 4.23
N LEU A 42 3.24 11.70 4.41
CA LEU A 42 3.70 12.17 5.71
C LEU A 42 2.59 12.33 6.75
N GLU A 43 1.33 12.48 6.31
CA GLU A 43 0.17 12.73 7.17
C GLU A 43 -0.63 11.44 7.41
N SER A 44 -0.98 10.71 6.34
CA SER A 44 -1.81 9.51 6.45
C SER A 44 -1.03 8.21 6.70
N GLY A 45 0.28 8.21 6.47
CA GLY A 45 1.11 7.00 6.61
C GLY A 45 0.97 5.99 5.46
N HIS A 46 -0.01 6.16 4.56
CA HIS A 46 -0.20 5.28 3.41
C HIS A 46 0.95 5.36 2.42
N ARG A 47 1.36 4.22 1.90
CA ARG A 47 2.42 4.11 0.90
C ARG A 47 1.94 4.67 -0.43
N TYR A 48 2.82 5.41 -1.11
CA TYR A 48 2.65 5.61 -2.54
C TYR A 48 2.96 4.30 -3.26
N ALA A 49 2.27 4.08 -4.37
CA ALA A 49 2.30 2.83 -5.11
C ALA A 49 2.65 3.06 -6.58
N GLY A 50 3.09 2.00 -7.27
CA GLY A 50 3.25 1.97 -8.72
C GLY A 50 4.05 3.14 -9.31
N PRO A 51 3.53 3.86 -10.33
CA PRO A 51 4.22 5.00 -10.95
C PRO A 51 4.60 6.10 -9.96
N SER A 52 3.73 6.40 -8.99
CA SER A 52 4.00 7.41 -7.96
C SER A 52 5.19 7.00 -7.09
N ALA A 53 5.22 5.75 -6.61
CA ALA A 53 6.36 5.22 -5.84
C ALA A 53 7.67 5.30 -6.64
N LEU A 54 7.62 4.89 -7.92
CA LEU A 54 8.77 4.93 -8.82
C LEU A 54 9.33 6.35 -8.96
N ILE A 55 8.48 7.33 -9.26
CA ILE A 55 8.89 8.73 -9.46
C ILE A 55 9.58 9.30 -8.22
N LEU A 56 9.03 8.99 -7.03
CA LEU A 56 9.56 9.46 -5.76
C LEU A 56 10.89 8.78 -5.40
N LEU A 57 11.01 7.47 -5.64
CA LEU A 57 12.27 6.73 -5.48
C LEU A 57 13.38 7.26 -6.42
N MET A 58 13.03 7.65 -7.65
CA MET A 58 13.96 8.26 -8.60
C MET A 58 14.51 9.63 -8.17
N GLN A 59 13.90 10.28 -7.17
CA GLN A 59 14.46 11.49 -6.57
C GLN A 59 15.66 11.18 -5.67
N LYS A 60 15.89 9.89 -5.37
CA LYS A 60 16.99 9.39 -4.54
C LYS A 60 17.06 10.23 -3.26
N ARG A 61 16.01 10.22 -2.43
CA ARG A 61 15.94 10.87 -1.09
C ARG A 61 16.00 9.79 -0.01
N ASP A 62 16.54 10.11 1.17
CA ASP A 62 16.62 9.16 2.30
C ASP A 62 15.35 9.17 3.13
N ASP A 63 14.72 10.34 3.32
CA ASP A 63 13.46 10.42 4.05
C ASP A 63 12.34 9.81 3.18
N PRO A 64 11.63 8.77 3.65
CA PRO A 64 10.56 8.16 2.87
C PRO A 64 9.25 8.96 2.91
N ARG A 65 9.16 10.02 3.73
CA ARG A 65 7.94 10.81 3.86
C ARG A 65 7.81 11.83 2.76
N TRP A 66 6.64 11.87 2.14
CA TRP A 66 6.29 12.85 1.12
C TRP A 66 4.91 13.43 1.38
N GLY A 67 4.73 14.71 1.08
CA GLY A 67 3.42 15.32 1.18
C GLY A 67 3.39 16.69 0.51
N THR A 68 2.20 17.23 0.35
CA THR A 68 2.05 18.52 -0.34
C THR A 68 2.43 19.68 0.58
N SER A 69 2.60 20.87 0.00
CA SER A 69 2.84 22.09 0.77
C SER A 69 1.73 22.35 1.81
N ASN A 70 0.49 22.00 1.48
CA ASN A 70 -0.64 22.15 2.40
C ASN A 70 -0.54 21.20 3.60
N GLN A 71 -0.23 19.92 3.36
CA GLN A 71 0.02 18.95 4.42
C GLN A 71 1.20 19.38 5.30
N ALA A 72 2.28 19.84 4.69
CA ALA A 72 3.45 20.36 5.40
C ALA A 72 3.11 21.57 6.30
N ASN A 73 2.25 22.49 5.83
CA ASN A 73 1.83 23.66 6.62
C ASN A 73 0.95 23.26 7.81
N ARG A 74 0.02 22.30 7.63
CA ARG A 74 -0.83 21.78 8.71
C ARG A 74 -0.03 21.08 9.79
N ASN A 75 0.98 20.32 9.40
CA ASN A 75 1.90 19.64 10.32
C ASN A 75 2.95 20.58 10.93
N HIS A 76 2.84 21.90 10.71
CA HIS A 76 3.81 22.90 11.15
C HIS A 76 5.25 22.66 10.67
N THR A 77 5.41 21.89 9.60
CA THR A 77 6.66 21.53 8.94
C THR A 77 6.77 22.17 7.56
N ALA A 78 6.49 23.47 7.46
CA ALA A 78 6.38 24.17 6.19
C ALA A 78 7.61 23.98 5.26
N VAL A 79 7.34 23.90 3.95
CA VAL A 79 8.35 23.71 2.90
C VAL A 79 9.43 24.80 2.95
N VAL A 80 10.69 24.40 2.84
CA VAL A 80 11.85 25.31 2.78
C VAL A 80 11.76 26.21 1.54
N LYS A 81 12.06 27.51 1.72
CA LYS A 81 12.04 28.47 0.61
C LYS A 81 12.99 28.04 -0.51
N GLY A 82 12.48 27.96 -1.73
CA GLY A 82 13.25 27.57 -2.92
C GLY A 82 13.31 26.06 -3.18
N ALA A 83 12.66 25.23 -2.35
CA ALA A 83 12.50 23.82 -2.66
C ALA A 83 11.61 23.62 -3.89
N THR A 84 11.99 22.68 -4.76
CA THR A 84 11.21 22.26 -5.92
C THR A 84 10.40 21.01 -5.56
N GLY A 85 9.10 21.02 -5.86
CA GLY A 85 8.25 19.85 -5.68
C GLY A 85 8.49 18.78 -6.74
N THR A 86 8.15 17.55 -6.42
CA THR A 86 8.12 16.41 -7.34
C THR A 86 6.68 16.16 -7.77
N LEU A 87 6.42 16.21 -9.08
CA LEU A 87 5.11 15.95 -9.65
C LEU A 87 4.86 14.44 -9.72
N ILE A 88 3.71 14.01 -9.19
CA ILE A 88 3.14 12.68 -9.43
C ILE A 88 1.77 12.81 -10.08
N GLN A 89 1.32 11.72 -10.71
CA GLN A 89 0.01 11.60 -11.35
C GLN A 89 -0.65 10.30 -10.93
N PHE A 90 -1.90 10.37 -10.52
CA PHE A 90 -2.70 9.22 -10.10
C PHE A 90 -4.15 9.38 -10.57
N MET A 91 -4.90 8.29 -10.60
CA MET A 91 -6.32 8.31 -10.94
C MET A 91 -7.14 8.44 -9.67
N SER A 92 -8.03 9.43 -9.62
CA SER A 92 -8.96 9.64 -8.52
C SER A 92 -10.37 9.28 -8.94
N ASN A 93 -11.06 8.50 -8.10
CA ASN A 93 -12.49 8.20 -8.26
C ASN A 93 -13.38 9.29 -7.65
N TYR A 94 -12.77 10.30 -7.03
CA TYR A 94 -13.48 11.35 -6.34
C TYR A 94 -12.90 12.71 -6.68
N GLU A 95 -13.73 13.73 -6.60
CA GLU A 95 -13.27 15.10 -6.54
C GLU A 95 -14.07 15.87 -5.51
N TYR A 96 -13.58 17.05 -5.17
CA TYR A 96 -14.31 17.94 -4.30
C TYR A 96 -15.04 18.98 -5.12
N GLN A 97 -16.30 19.18 -4.79
CA GLN A 97 -17.13 20.18 -5.45
C GLN A 97 -17.62 21.21 -4.45
N LYS A 98 -17.64 22.45 -4.90
CA LYS A 98 -18.24 23.59 -4.21
C LYS A 98 -19.76 23.41 -4.22
N MET A 99 -20.34 23.30 -3.03
CA MET A 99 -21.77 23.05 -2.88
C MET A 99 -22.56 24.32 -3.16
N VAL A 100 -23.67 24.14 -3.87
CA VAL A 100 -24.68 25.16 -4.13
C VAL A 100 -26.05 24.64 -3.67
N ASP A 101 -26.93 25.53 -3.25
CA ASP A 101 -28.30 25.19 -2.87
C ASP A 101 -29.21 24.99 -4.09
N ALA A 102 -30.50 24.73 -3.86
CA ALA A 102 -31.48 24.53 -4.94
C ALA A 102 -31.69 25.77 -5.83
N ALA A 103 -31.27 26.96 -5.38
CA ALA A 103 -31.30 28.20 -6.15
C ALA A 103 -29.97 28.50 -6.87
N GLY A 104 -28.94 27.66 -6.68
CA GLY A 104 -27.61 27.84 -7.25
C GLY A 104 -26.69 28.73 -6.42
N GLU A 105 -27.08 29.08 -5.18
CA GLU A 105 -26.28 29.95 -4.31
C GLU A 105 -25.27 29.14 -3.48
N PRO A 106 -24.06 29.66 -3.20
CA PRO A 106 -23.05 28.98 -2.41
C PRO A 106 -23.54 28.55 -1.03
N VAL A 107 -23.50 27.25 -0.72
CA VAL A 107 -23.72 26.76 0.65
C VAL A 107 -22.48 27.12 1.46
N LEU A 108 -22.62 27.85 2.57
CA LEU A 108 -21.49 28.31 3.39
C LEU A 108 -21.32 27.48 4.67
N LYS A 109 -20.07 27.31 5.11
CA LYS A 109 -19.69 26.82 6.45
C LYS A 109 -19.79 27.95 7.48
N GLU A 110 -19.74 27.62 8.77
CA GLU A 110 -19.78 28.60 9.87
C GLU A 110 -18.69 29.70 9.78
N ASN A 111 -17.54 29.38 9.18
CA ASN A 111 -16.44 30.31 8.97
C ASN A 111 -16.60 31.21 7.72
N GLY A 112 -17.78 31.17 7.09
CA GLY A 112 -18.14 31.94 5.90
C GLY A 112 -17.48 31.47 4.60
N LYS A 113 -16.76 30.34 4.59
CA LYS A 113 -16.23 29.72 3.36
C LYS A 113 -17.30 28.88 2.69
N GLN A 114 -17.27 28.77 1.37
CA GLN A 114 -18.14 27.83 0.65
C GLN A 114 -17.86 26.40 1.10
N ARG A 115 -18.93 25.66 1.35
CA ARG A 115 -18.91 24.25 1.70
C ARG A 115 -18.50 23.45 0.47
N THR A 116 -17.67 22.47 0.72
CA THR A 116 -17.16 21.55 -0.29
C THR A 116 -17.47 20.15 0.17
N GLU A 117 -17.87 19.29 -0.76
CA GLU A 117 -18.15 17.88 -0.48
C GLU A 117 -17.38 17.00 -1.45
N ARG A 118 -16.98 15.85 -0.95
CA ARG A 118 -16.38 14.78 -1.73
C ARG A 118 -17.50 14.13 -2.54
N ILE A 119 -17.36 14.16 -3.86
CA ILE A 119 -18.28 13.47 -4.75
C ILE A 119 -17.54 12.35 -5.47
N ARG A 120 -18.23 11.23 -5.66
CA ARG A 120 -17.73 10.14 -6.50
C ARG A 120 -17.95 10.53 -7.97
N LEU A 121 -16.91 10.37 -8.77
CA LEU A 121 -16.95 10.58 -10.20
C LEU A 121 -17.51 9.34 -10.91
N GLU A 122 -18.23 9.55 -12.01
CA GLU A 122 -18.68 8.46 -12.89
C GLU A 122 -17.50 7.77 -13.56
N GLU A 123 -16.47 8.54 -13.94
CA GLU A 123 -15.23 8.05 -14.51
C GLU A 123 -14.02 8.54 -13.69
N PRO A 124 -13.02 7.69 -13.45
CA PRO A 124 -11.81 8.12 -12.77
C PRO A 124 -11.12 9.26 -13.53
N LYS A 125 -10.60 10.24 -12.80
CA LYS A 125 -9.93 11.41 -13.36
C LYS A 125 -8.46 11.43 -12.94
N GLN A 126 -7.59 11.73 -13.89
CA GLN A 126 -6.18 11.93 -13.58
C GLN A 126 -5.99 13.22 -12.76
N VAL A 127 -5.28 13.11 -11.64
CA VAL A 127 -4.96 14.20 -10.74
C VAL A 127 -3.45 14.38 -10.66
N ASP A 128 -3.02 15.63 -10.77
CA ASP A 128 -1.64 16.05 -10.61
C ASP A 128 -1.40 16.50 -9.15
N ALA A 129 -0.35 15.98 -8.51
CA ALA A 129 0.04 16.41 -7.17
C ALA A 129 1.54 16.74 -7.10
N TRP A 130 1.85 17.89 -6.49
CA TRP A 130 3.22 18.32 -6.21
C TRP A 130 3.60 17.98 -4.78
N LEU A 131 4.48 17.01 -4.63
CA LEU A 131 4.95 16.51 -3.34
C LEU A 131 6.31 17.11 -2.98
N PHE A 132 6.53 17.27 -1.68
CA PHE A 132 7.80 17.67 -1.09
C PHE A 132 8.23 16.56 -0.14
N ASN A 133 9.50 16.18 -0.25
CA ASN A 133 10.11 15.17 0.62
C ASN A 133 10.34 15.74 2.01
N GLY A 134 10.37 14.89 3.04
CA GLY A 134 10.72 15.28 4.42
C GLY A 134 11.99 16.13 4.52
N GLU A 135 13.04 15.82 3.74
CA GLU A 135 14.28 16.62 3.68
C GLU A 135 14.08 18.08 3.23
N GLN A 136 12.94 18.39 2.60
CA GLN A 136 12.58 19.72 2.10
C GLN A 136 11.65 20.47 3.07
N LEU A 137 11.33 19.88 4.21
CA LEU A 137 10.41 20.42 5.21
C LEU A 137 11.19 21.00 6.40
N ARG A 138 10.73 22.13 6.93
CA ARG A 138 11.30 22.70 8.16
C ARG A 138 10.84 21.90 9.37
N ASN A 139 11.67 21.84 10.41
CA ASN A 139 11.32 21.30 11.73
C ASN A 139 10.80 19.86 11.74
N ILE A 140 11.01 19.09 10.66
CA ILE A 140 10.67 17.68 10.66
C ILE A 140 11.77 16.92 11.41
N GLN A 141 11.37 16.02 12.32
CA GLN A 141 12.34 15.14 12.98
C GLN A 141 12.89 14.15 11.96
N LYS A 142 14.17 13.78 12.10
CA LYS A 142 14.79 12.74 11.27
C LYS A 142 13.95 11.47 11.35
N TRP A 143 13.61 10.90 10.20
CA TRP A 143 12.88 9.64 10.15
C TRP A 143 13.81 8.47 10.50
N GLU A 144 13.32 7.58 11.36
CA GLU A 144 13.96 6.33 11.70
C GLU A 144 12.92 5.22 11.57
N LYS A 145 13.29 4.15 10.88
CA LYS A 145 12.47 2.96 10.69
C LYS A 145 12.38 2.29 12.06
N GLU A 146 11.15 2.04 12.48
CA GLU A 146 10.92 1.21 13.65
C GLU A 146 11.54 -0.18 13.42
N PRO A 147 12.23 -0.76 14.42
CA PRO A 147 12.81 -2.08 14.28
C PRO A 147 11.69 -3.10 14.06
N ASN A 148 11.81 -3.89 12.98
CA ASN A 148 10.94 -5.04 12.77
C ASN A 148 11.31 -6.15 13.77
N ILE A 149 10.30 -6.90 14.21
CA ILE A 149 10.50 -8.08 15.06
C ILE A 149 11.32 -9.14 14.31
N LEU A 150 10.98 -9.35 13.03
CA LEU A 150 11.68 -10.26 12.13
C LEU A 150 12.76 -9.51 11.34
N SER A 151 13.91 -10.16 11.15
CA SER A 151 14.96 -9.71 10.24
C SER A 151 14.49 -9.74 8.78
N PRO A 152 15.15 -8.98 7.87
CA PRO A 152 14.86 -9.03 6.43
C PRO A 152 14.83 -10.45 5.85
N ALA A 153 15.79 -11.28 6.24
CA ALA A 153 15.90 -12.67 5.80
C ALA A 153 14.74 -13.54 6.31
N GLU A 154 14.34 -13.40 7.58
CA GLU A 154 13.21 -14.14 8.15
C GLU A 154 11.88 -13.76 7.47
N ARG A 155 11.65 -12.46 7.21
CA ARG A 155 10.47 -12.01 6.46
C ARG A 155 10.43 -12.59 5.05
N ALA A 156 11.57 -12.61 4.37
CA ALA A 156 11.66 -13.15 3.01
C ALA A 156 11.46 -14.67 2.97
N GLN A 157 12.07 -15.42 3.90
CA GLN A 157 11.85 -16.86 4.03
C GLN A 157 10.35 -17.17 4.24
N LEU A 158 9.69 -16.38 5.08
CA LEU A 158 8.27 -16.52 5.36
C LEU A 158 7.39 -16.37 4.12
N ILE A 159 7.69 -15.34 3.31
CA ILE A 159 7.03 -15.10 2.02
C ILE A 159 7.24 -16.30 1.10
N LEU A 160 8.48 -16.80 0.98
CA LEU A 160 8.80 -17.95 0.14
C LEU A 160 8.03 -19.20 0.58
N ASP A 161 8.03 -19.51 1.88
CA ASP A 161 7.33 -20.66 2.46
C ASP A 161 5.81 -20.60 2.24
N ASN A 162 5.23 -19.41 2.36
CA ASN A 162 3.79 -19.19 2.18
C ASN A 162 3.38 -19.11 0.72
N SER A 163 4.28 -18.72 -0.18
CA SER A 163 4.03 -18.68 -1.63
C SER A 163 3.78 -20.05 -2.25
N LYS A 164 4.17 -21.12 -1.55
CA LYS A 164 4.14 -22.52 -2.02
C LYS A 164 4.83 -22.70 -3.38
N ALA A 165 5.80 -21.84 -3.71
CA ALA A 165 6.66 -22.04 -4.85
C ALA A 165 7.55 -23.26 -4.59
N VAL A 166 7.73 -24.10 -5.60
CA VAL A 166 8.75 -25.15 -5.56
C VAL A 166 10.09 -24.45 -5.77
N ILE A 167 11.02 -24.61 -4.82
CA ILE A 167 12.37 -24.07 -4.90
C ILE A 167 13.33 -25.25 -4.94
N GLU A 168 14.08 -25.37 -6.02
CA GLU A 168 15.10 -26.38 -6.21
C GLU A 168 16.48 -25.73 -6.22
N HIS A 169 17.36 -26.23 -5.36
CA HIS A 169 18.73 -25.75 -5.27
C HIS A 169 19.65 -26.53 -6.22
N GLY A 170 20.50 -25.81 -6.95
CA GLY A 170 21.59 -26.43 -7.72
C GLY A 170 22.08 -25.59 -8.91
N GLY A 171 23.28 -25.94 -9.38
CA GLY A 171 23.93 -25.26 -10.50
C GLY A 171 24.49 -23.88 -10.14
N ASP A 172 24.81 -23.12 -11.18
CA ASP A 172 25.28 -21.73 -11.07
C ASP A 172 24.28 -20.72 -11.67
N ASP A 173 23.24 -21.21 -12.35
CA ASP A 173 22.21 -20.40 -12.97
C ASP A 173 21.00 -20.24 -12.04
N MET A 174 20.29 -19.12 -12.18
CA MET A 174 19.06 -18.85 -11.45
C MET A 174 17.95 -18.39 -12.40
N PHE A 175 16.79 -19.03 -12.33
CA PHE A 175 15.63 -18.69 -13.15
C PHE A 175 14.34 -19.33 -12.60
N TYR A 176 13.21 -18.75 -12.95
CA TYR A 176 11.90 -19.39 -12.84
C TYR A 176 11.59 -20.21 -14.10
N ASP A 177 11.42 -21.53 -13.94
CA ASP A 177 10.99 -22.42 -15.01
C ASP A 177 9.46 -22.47 -15.09
N ARG A 178 8.89 -21.88 -16.15
CA ARG A 178 7.44 -21.85 -16.40
C ARG A 178 6.82 -23.22 -16.66
N GLN A 179 7.56 -24.17 -17.22
CA GLN A 179 7.04 -25.50 -17.55
C GLN A 179 6.95 -26.38 -16.30
N LEU A 180 7.95 -26.27 -15.44
CA LEU A 180 8.00 -27.00 -14.17
C LEU A 180 7.28 -26.26 -13.03
N ASP A 181 6.98 -24.96 -13.20
CA ASP A 181 6.48 -24.06 -12.15
C ASP A 181 7.38 -24.11 -10.89
N ALA A 182 8.70 -24.06 -11.13
CA ALA A 182 9.73 -24.19 -10.12
C ALA A 182 10.76 -23.06 -10.24
N ILE A 183 11.26 -22.58 -9.10
CA ILE A 183 12.38 -21.67 -9.00
C ILE A 183 13.65 -22.50 -8.89
N ILE A 184 14.55 -22.36 -9.86
CA ILE A 184 15.89 -22.93 -9.81
C ILE A 184 16.83 -21.83 -9.32
N ILE A 185 17.57 -22.11 -8.24
CA ILE A 185 18.48 -21.14 -7.64
C ILE A 185 19.74 -21.85 -7.08
N PRO A 186 20.92 -21.22 -7.10
CA PRO A 186 22.10 -21.79 -6.45
C PRO A 186 21.91 -22.02 -4.94
N GLU A 187 22.80 -22.82 -4.35
CA GLU A 187 22.83 -23.05 -2.90
C GLU A 187 23.07 -21.74 -2.14
N GLN A 188 22.51 -21.60 -0.94
CA GLN A 188 22.59 -20.35 -0.17
C GLN A 188 24.05 -19.93 0.09
N GLU A 189 24.96 -20.89 0.28
CA GLU A 189 26.39 -20.66 0.51
C GLU A 189 27.13 -20.08 -0.70
N GLN A 190 26.53 -20.14 -1.90
CA GLN A 190 27.09 -19.52 -3.11
C GLN A 190 26.85 -18.00 -3.17
N PHE A 191 25.98 -17.45 -2.30
CA PHE A 191 25.68 -16.04 -2.26
C PHE A 191 26.57 -15.27 -1.27
N PRO A 192 26.90 -13.98 -1.54
CA PRO A 192 27.71 -13.16 -0.65
C PRO A 192 27.09 -12.93 0.74
N SER A 193 25.76 -12.98 0.84
CA SER A 193 25.04 -12.92 2.11
C SER A 193 23.67 -13.62 1.99
N PRO A 194 23.05 -14.01 3.11
CA PRO A 194 21.69 -14.54 3.11
C PRO A 194 20.68 -13.59 2.47
N GLU A 195 20.80 -12.28 2.71
CA GLU A 195 19.90 -11.29 2.14
C GLU A 195 20.01 -11.20 0.62
N GLN A 196 21.20 -11.43 0.04
CA GLN A 196 21.34 -11.53 -1.42
C GLN A 196 20.59 -12.75 -1.94
N TYR A 197 20.75 -13.92 -1.31
CA TYR A 197 19.99 -15.12 -1.68
C TYR A 197 18.48 -14.84 -1.70
N TYR A 198 17.95 -14.20 -0.65
CA TYR A 198 16.52 -13.89 -0.57
C TYR A 198 16.06 -12.84 -1.57
N ALA A 199 16.86 -11.81 -1.85
CA ALA A 199 16.54 -10.82 -2.88
C ALA A 199 16.37 -11.50 -4.25
N GLU A 200 17.28 -12.41 -4.58
CA GLU A 200 17.31 -13.14 -5.83
C GLU A 200 16.18 -14.18 -5.91
N ALA A 201 15.91 -14.91 -4.82
CA ALA A 201 14.77 -15.83 -4.74
C ALA A 201 13.42 -15.10 -4.92
N LEU A 202 13.26 -13.92 -4.32
CA LEU A 202 12.06 -13.11 -4.47
C LEU A 202 11.92 -12.53 -5.89
N HIS A 203 13.02 -12.26 -6.59
CA HIS A 203 13.00 -11.91 -8.01
C HIS A 203 12.41 -13.04 -8.85
N GLN A 204 12.84 -14.29 -8.62
CA GLN A 204 12.26 -15.44 -9.30
C GLN A 204 10.80 -15.70 -8.92
N LEU A 205 10.43 -15.44 -7.66
CA LEU A 205 9.03 -15.47 -7.23
C LEU A 205 8.20 -14.40 -7.96
N ALA A 206 8.77 -13.21 -8.21
CA ALA A 206 8.12 -12.16 -8.99
C ALA A 206 7.83 -12.62 -10.43
N HIS A 207 8.77 -13.33 -11.08
CA HIS A 207 8.52 -13.96 -12.39
C HIS A 207 7.36 -14.96 -12.34
N ARG A 208 7.32 -15.81 -11.31
CA ARG A 208 6.22 -16.76 -11.12
C ARG A 208 4.87 -16.07 -10.96
N VAL A 209 4.79 -15.04 -10.11
CA VAL A 209 3.55 -14.26 -9.91
C VAL A 209 3.13 -13.58 -11.20
N ASN A 210 4.07 -12.92 -11.89
CA ASN A 210 3.81 -12.25 -13.16
C ASN A 210 3.24 -13.21 -14.23
N ALA A 211 3.80 -14.42 -14.33
CA ALA A 211 3.33 -15.44 -15.25
C ALA A 211 1.93 -15.97 -14.89
N ARG A 212 1.62 -16.15 -13.60
CA ARG A 212 0.32 -16.67 -13.13
C ARG A 212 -0.81 -15.66 -13.23
N GLU A 213 -0.53 -14.41 -12.91
CA GLU A 213 -1.50 -13.32 -13.01
C GLU A 213 -1.68 -12.83 -14.46
N ALA A 214 -0.87 -13.35 -15.40
CA ALA A 214 -0.87 -12.97 -16.81
C ALA A 214 -0.75 -11.45 -17.01
N LEU A 215 0.07 -10.81 -16.18
CA LEU A 215 0.35 -9.36 -16.23
C LEU A 215 1.21 -8.99 -17.44
N ASP A 216 1.84 -9.99 -18.06
CA ASP A 216 2.48 -9.84 -19.36
C ASP A 216 1.42 -9.65 -20.44
N ARG A 217 1.46 -8.47 -21.08
CA ARG A 217 0.64 -8.22 -22.27
C ARG A 217 1.21 -9.05 -23.42
N PRO A 218 0.41 -9.92 -24.07
CA PRO A 218 0.88 -10.58 -25.28
C PRO A 218 1.10 -9.50 -26.34
N GLN A 219 2.36 -9.21 -26.65
CA GLN A 219 2.68 -8.56 -27.92
C GLN A 219 2.44 -9.59 -29.03
N LEU A 220 1.87 -9.15 -30.16
CA LEU A 220 1.54 -10.05 -31.26
C LEU A 220 2.78 -10.82 -31.74
N GLY A 221 2.85 -12.12 -31.42
CA GLY A 221 3.84 -13.06 -31.96
C GLY A 221 4.94 -13.49 -30.97
N ASN A 222 5.68 -14.54 -31.35
CA ASN A 222 6.90 -15.01 -30.66
C ASN A 222 8.06 -13.99 -30.82
N ASP A 223 7.87 -12.76 -30.33
CA ASP A 223 8.87 -11.70 -30.37
C ASP A 223 9.69 -11.71 -29.06
N PRO A 224 11.04 -11.63 -29.12
CA PRO A 224 11.90 -11.28 -27.99
C PRO A 224 11.42 -10.11 -27.11
N GLY A 225 10.57 -9.21 -27.63
CA GLY A 225 9.94 -8.10 -26.90
C GLY A 225 9.15 -8.48 -25.64
N GLY A 226 8.52 -9.67 -25.61
CA GLY A 226 7.73 -10.11 -24.44
C GLY A 226 8.60 -10.31 -23.19
N MET A 227 9.75 -10.95 -23.36
CA MET A 227 10.74 -11.17 -22.30
C MET A 227 11.31 -9.85 -21.77
N ILE A 228 11.58 -8.87 -22.64
CA ILE A 228 12.08 -7.55 -22.23
C ILE A 228 11.07 -6.80 -21.35
N SER A 229 9.78 -6.94 -21.67
CA SER A 229 8.66 -6.31 -20.98
C SER A 229 8.39 -6.92 -19.61
N GLU A 230 8.48 -8.25 -19.52
CA GLU A 230 8.42 -9.02 -18.28
C GLU A 230 9.56 -8.63 -17.33
N GLU A 231 10.80 -8.66 -17.82
CA GLU A 231 11.99 -8.33 -17.04
C GLU A 231 11.92 -6.92 -16.46
N LEU A 232 11.34 -5.96 -17.19
CA LEU A 232 11.14 -4.61 -16.65
C LEU A 232 10.18 -4.62 -15.45
N ARG A 233 9.09 -5.39 -15.51
CA ARG A 233 8.08 -5.49 -14.44
C ARG A 233 8.64 -6.20 -13.22
N THR A 234 9.26 -7.36 -13.40
CA THR A 234 9.82 -8.16 -12.31
C THR A 234 11.00 -7.45 -11.65
N ASN A 235 11.81 -6.72 -12.43
CA ASN A 235 12.90 -5.93 -11.87
C ASN A 235 12.40 -4.70 -11.09
N LEU A 236 11.35 -4.01 -11.56
CA LEU A 236 10.68 -2.95 -10.78
C LEU A 236 10.02 -3.51 -9.51
N ALA A 237 9.40 -4.68 -9.58
CA ALA A 237 8.82 -5.36 -8.42
C ALA A 237 9.91 -5.72 -7.39
N SER A 238 11.05 -6.24 -7.86
CA SER A 238 12.21 -6.55 -7.02
C SER A 238 12.75 -5.31 -6.33
N LEU A 239 12.82 -4.17 -7.02
CA LEU A 239 13.18 -2.90 -6.40
C LEU A 239 12.24 -2.54 -5.24
N PHE A 240 10.93 -2.63 -5.47
CA PHE A 240 9.93 -2.29 -4.45
C PHE A 240 10.01 -3.26 -3.26
N LEU A 241 10.14 -4.57 -3.51
CA LEU A 241 10.33 -5.60 -2.48
C LEU A 241 11.61 -5.37 -1.69
N SER A 242 12.74 -5.09 -2.35
CA SER A 242 14.01 -4.81 -1.68
C SER A 242 13.90 -3.58 -0.77
N LYS A 243 13.21 -2.53 -1.22
CA LYS A 243 12.96 -1.32 -0.40
C LYS A 243 12.06 -1.59 0.80
N GLU A 244 11.06 -2.44 0.62
CA GLU A 244 10.09 -2.77 1.66
C GLU A 244 10.67 -3.70 2.73
N LEU A 245 11.27 -4.80 2.27
CA LEU A 245 11.84 -5.86 3.10
C LEU A 245 13.23 -5.52 3.62
N ASN A 246 13.85 -4.44 3.12
CA ASN A 246 15.23 -4.03 3.43
C ASN A 246 16.25 -5.10 3.00
N LEU A 247 16.05 -5.64 1.80
CA LEU A 247 16.96 -6.55 1.13
C LEU A 247 17.88 -5.77 0.17
N PRO A 248 19.05 -6.34 -0.20
CA PRO A 248 19.81 -5.80 -1.30
C PRO A 248 18.98 -5.83 -2.59
N TYR A 249 19.40 -5.01 -3.53
CA TYR A 249 18.93 -4.99 -4.90
C TYR A 249 20.18 -4.90 -5.75
N ASP A 250 20.23 -5.49 -6.93
CA ASP A 250 21.28 -5.16 -7.88
C ASP A 250 20.67 -5.04 -9.27
N LEU A 251 20.94 -3.92 -9.92
CA LEU A 251 20.53 -3.71 -11.31
C LEU A 251 21.59 -4.25 -12.28
N ASN A 252 22.82 -4.48 -11.81
CA ASN A 252 23.97 -4.85 -12.64
C ASN A 252 23.82 -6.23 -13.28
N ASP A 253 23.12 -7.15 -12.63
CA ASP A 253 22.84 -8.48 -13.20
C ASP A 253 21.87 -8.43 -14.39
N HIS A 254 21.19 -7.29 -14.58
CA HIS A 254 20.26 -7.05 -15.70
C HIS A 254 20.81 -6.07 -16.76
N VAL A 255 22.11 -5.77 -16.78
CA VAL A 255 22.74 -4.84 -17.75
C VAL A 255 22.47 -5.24 -19.21
N GLY A 256 22.29 -6.54 -19.48
CA GLY A 256 21.91 -7.05 -20.80
C GLY A 256 20.59 -6.48 -21.34
N TYR A 257 19.64 -6.17 -20.45
CA TYR A 257 18.33 -5.64 -20.83
C TYR A 257 18.27 -4.11 -20.91
N VAL A 258 19.26 -3.40 -20.34
CA VAL A 258 19.25 -1.93 -20.27
C VAL A 258 19.13 -1.27 -21.64
N GLN A 259 19.79 -1.82 -22.67
CA GLN A 259 19.67 -1.30 -24.04
C GLN A 259 18.26 -1.57 -24.61
N SER A 260 17.72 -2.76 -24.38
CA SER A 260 16.39 -3.17 -24.82
C SER A 260 15.28 -2.35 -24.15
N TRP A 261 15.35 -2.15 -22.83
CA TRP A 261 14.47 -1.24 -22.10
C TRP A 261 14.60 0.19 -22.61
N SER A 262 15.83 0.67 -22.84
CA SER A 262 16.05 2.01 -23.38
C SER A 262 15.46 2.22 -24.77
N LEU A 263 15.36 1.16 -25.60
CA LEU A 263 14.71 1.23 -26.90
C LEU A 263 13.19 1.22 -26.75
N MET A 264 12.65 0.24 -26.00
CA MET A 264 11.23 0.08 -25.73
C MET A 264 10.62 1.36 -25.13
N LEU A 265 11.27 1.92 -24.11
CA LEU A 265 10.81 3.11 -23.42
C LEU A 265 10.91 4.40 -24.27
N LYS A 266 11.81 4.45 -25.26
CA LYS A 266 11.79 5.57 -26.24
C LYS A 266 10.64 5.46 -27.23
N GLN A 267 10.24 4.24 -27.57
CA GLN A 267 9.13 4.00 -28.50
C GLN A 267 7.79 4.27 -27.82
N ASP A 268 7.61 3.79 -26.58
CA ASP A 268 6.44 4.07 -25.76
C ASP A 268 6.85 4.49 -24.33
N PRO A 269 6.96 5.80 -24.06
CA PRO A 269 7.26 6.29 -22.71
C PRO A 269 6.19 5.96 -21.66
N SER A 270 4.96 5.63 -22.08
CA SER A 270 3.90 5.21 -21.15
C SER A 270 4.11 3.79 -20.63
N GLU A 271 4.94 2.98 -21.30
CA GLU A 271 5.23 1.60 -20.88
C GLU A 271 5.89 1.55 -19.50
N LEU A 272 6.70 2.55 -19.14
CA LEU A 272 7.29 2.61 -17.80
C LEU A 272 6.23 2.69 -16.69
N PHE A 273 5.15 3.44 -16.94
CA PHE A 273 4.09 3.63 -15.95
C PHE A 273 3.23 2.37 -15.85
N LYS A 274 2.94 1.73 -16.99
CA LYS A 274 2.26 0.43 -17.02
C LYS A 274 3.09 -0.63 -16.27
N ALA A 275 4.38 -0.72 -16.58
CA ALA A 275 5.29 -1.66 -15.92
C ALA A 275 5.39 -1.40 -14.41
N ALA A 276 5.41 -0.15 -13.96
CA ALA A 276 5.39 0.19 -12.53
C ALA A 276 4.06 -0.19 -11.85
N SER A 277 2.93 -0.03 -12.55
CA SER A 277 1.61 -0.46 -12.07
C SER A 277 1.51 -1.99 -11.96
N ASP A 278 2.03 -2.71 -12.97
CA ASP A 278 2.07 -4.18 -12.97
C ASP A 278 3.04 -4.69 -11.88
N ALA A 279 4.18 -4.04 -11.71
CA ALA A 279 5.13 -4.31 -10.63
C ALA A 279 4.51 -4.15 -9.24
N GLN A 280 3.66 -3.14 -9.04
CA GLN A 280 2.93 -2.97 -7.78
C GLN A 280 2.02 -4.17 -7.50
N GLN A 281 1.27 -4.64 -8.50
CA GLN A 281 0.41 -5.82 -8.34
C GLN A 281 1.21 -7.07 -7.96
N ILE A 282 2.40 -7.25 -8.56
CA ILE A 282 3.31 -8.34 -8.19
C ILE A 282 3.74 -8.19 -6.72
N VAL A 283 4.15 -7.00 -6.31
CA VAL A 283 4.59 -6.71 -4.93
C VAL A 283 3.47 -6.99 -3.94
N ASP A 284 2.25 -6.52 -4.21
CA ASP A 284 1.09 -6.72 -3.33
C ASP A 284 0.80 -8.21 -3.15
N LYS A 285 0.87 -9.01 -4.22
CA LYS A 285 0.72 -10.47 -4.16
C LYS A 285 1.84 -11.14 -3.36
N VAL A 286 3.09 -10.74 -3.59
CA VAL A 286 4.26 -11.31 -2.89
C VAL A 286 4.21 -10.99 -1.40
N LEU A 287 3.94 -9.73 -1.04
CA LEU A 287 3.78 -9.31 0.36
C LEU A 287 2.53 -9.90 1.00
N GLY A 288 1.48 -10.18 0.24
CA GLY A 288 0.30 -10.90 0.72
C GLY A 288 0.60 -12.30 1.25
N TYR A 289 1.68 -12.95 0.79
CA TYR A 289 2.13 -14.22 1.38
C TYR A 289 2.67 -14.06 2.80
N GLU A 290 3.12 -12.87 3.20
CA GLU A 290 3.53 -12.58 4.57
C GLU A 290 2.30 -12.52 5.51
N GLN A 291 1.19 -11.95 5.04
CA GLN A 291 -0.03 -11.70 5.82
C GLN A 291 -0.90 -12.93 6.09
N GLN A 292 -0.68 -14.06 5.39
CA GLN A 292 -1.37 -15.33 5.68
C GLN A 292 -1.07 -15.89 7.09
N ILE A 293 -0.25 -15.19 7.86
CA ILE A 293 0.13 -15.48 9.24
C ILE A 293 -0.68 -14.68 10.25
N GLU A 294 -1.13 -13.46 9.97
CA GLU A 294 -2.00 -12.77 10.96
C GLU A 294 -3.30 -13.54 11.11
N GLU A 295 -3.91 -13.94 10.00
CA GLU A 295 -5.14 -14.75 10.01
C GLU A 295 -4.92 -16.16 10.58
N LYS A 296 -3.76 -16.79 10.31
CA LYS A 296 -3.44 -18.12 10.86
C LYS A 296 -2.93 -18.09 12.29
N GLN A 297 -2.19 -17.08 12.74
CA GLN A 297 -1.73 -16.97 14.12
C GLN A 297 -2.87 -16.49 15.02
N GLU A 298 -3.80 -15.67 14.54
CA GLU A 298 -5.05 -15.41 15.26
C GLU A 298 -5.92 -16.67 15.34
N ALA A 299 -6.00 -17.46 14.26
CA ALA A 299 -6.69 -18.75 14.27
C ALA A 299 -5.99 -19.80 15.16
N GLU A 300 -4.66 -19.93 15.09
CA GLU A 300 -3.86 -20.90 15.84
C GLU A 300 -3.67 -20.49 17.31
N GLN A 301 -3.65 -19.19 17.65
CA GLN A 301 -3.74 -18.72 19.05
C GLN A 301 -5.15 -18.91 19.61
N GLY A 302 -6.19 -18.83 18.76
CA GLY A 302 -7.55 -19.29 19.08
C GLY A 302 -7.61 -20.80 19.35
N GLU A 303 -6.99 -21.62 18.49
CA GLU A 303 -7.00 -23.09 18.60
C GLU A 303 -6.06 -23.64 19.69
N GLN A 304 -4.95 -22.96 20.02
CA GLN A 304 -4.08 -23.31 21.15
C GLN A 304 -4.67 -22.88 22.49
N ALA A 305 -5.46 -21.80 22.53
CA ALA A 305 -6.26 -21.44 23.70
C ALA A 305 -7.39 -22.47 23.95
N ASP A 306 -8.02 -22.99 22.89
CA ASP A 306 -9.05 -24.03 22.97
C ASP A 306 -8.48 -25.41 23.38
N ASN A 307 -7.32 -25.82 22.86
CA ASN A 307 -6.70 -27.11 23.19
C ASN A 307 -6.03 -27.16 24.58
N ALA A 308 -5.65 -26.01 25.16
CA ALA A 308 -5.10 -25.95 26.52
C ALA A 308 -6.19 -26.05 27.62
N MET A 309 -7.48 -25.90 27.26
CA MET A 309 -8.61 -26.05 28.18
C MET A 309 -9.15 -27.49 28.28
N ASP A 310 -8.76 -28.40 27.39
CA ASP A 310 -9.41 -29.73 27.28
C ASP A 310 -8.84 -30.83 28.21
N THR A 311 -8.00 -30.47 29.20
CA THR A 311 -7.50 -31.43 30.22
C THR A 311 -7.75 -31.03 31.68
N ALA A 312 -8.62 -30.05 31.94
CA ALA A 312 -9.03 -29.75 33.31
C ALA A 312 -10.52 -29.35 33.44
N ALA A 313 -11.32 -30.37 33.74
CA ALA A 313 -12.57 -30.33 34.50
C ALA A 313 -13.83 -29.71 33.85
N GLU A 314 -14.90 -30.52 33.86
CA GLU A 314 -16.31 -30.13 33.78
C GLU A 314 -16.63 -28.85 34.59
N ILE A 315 -16.76 -27.68 33.95
CA ILE A 315 -17.56 -26.56 34.47
C ILE A 315 -18.17 -25.74 33.30
N ASP A 316 -19.49 -25.84 33.16
CA ASP A 316 -20.50 -24.87 32.67
C ASP A 316 -20.01 -23.71 31.76
N GLN A 317 -20.30 -23.80 30.46
CA GLN A 317 -20.18 -22.68 29.52
C GLN A 317 -21.05 -21.49 29.97
N PRO A 318 -20.54 -20.24 30.02
CA PRO A 318 -21.40 -19.10 30.30
C PRO A 318 -22.32 -18.85 29.10
N LYS A 319 -23.61 -19.16 29.29
CA LYS A 319 -24.70 -18.69 28.43
C LYS A 319 -24.59 -17.18 28.26
N ILE A 320 -24.25 -16.74 27.06
CA ILE A 320 -24.40 -15.34 26.64
C ILE A 320 -25.88 -14.97 26.82
N ASP A 321 -26.18 -14.02 27.70
CA ASP A 321 -27.53 -13.52 27.92
C ASP A 321 -27.96 -12.69 26.69
N PRO A 322 -28.89 -13.17 25.85
CA PRO A 322 -29.28 -12.47 24.63
C PRO A 322 -30.05 -11.17 24.90
N THR A 323 -30.29 -10.85 26.17
CA THR A 323 -31.05 -9.66 26.61
C THR A 323 -30.17 -8.50 27.09
N LYS A 324 -28.84 -8.65 27.09
CA LYS A 324 -27.91 -7.63 27.59
C LYS A 324 -26.70 -7.47 26.69
N LEU A 325 -26.14 -6.26 26.72
CA LEU A 325 -24.84 -5.95 26.12
C LEU A 325 -23.74 -6.08 27.17
N ASN A 326 -22.58 -6.60 26.79
CA ASN A 326 -21.48 -6.85 27.72
C ASN A 326 -20.43 -5.73 27.66
N GLU A 327 -19.72 -5.52 28.76
CA GLU A 327 -18.61 -4.55 28.78
C GLU A 327 -17.50 -4.98 27.82
N GLY A 328 -17.00 -4.03 27.02
CA GLY A 328 -15.99 -4.28 25.99
C GLY A 328 -16.57 -4.63 24.61
N GLU A 329 -17.87 -4.91 24.50
CA GLU A 329 -18.53 -5.30 23.26
C GLU A 329 -18.55 -4.15 22.23
N VAL A 330 -18.20 -4.45 20.98
CA VAL A 330 -18.27 -3.52 19.84
C VAL A 330 -19.35 -4.01 18.89
N ILE A 331 -20.29 -3.13 18.56
CA ILE A 331 -21.51 -3.47 17.83
C ILE A 331 -21.61 -2.56 16.60
N PRO A 332 -21.52 -3.11 15.38
CA PRO A 332 -21.74 -2.34 14.16
C PRO A 332 -23.24 -2.04 14.01
N HIS A 333 -23.60 -0.78 13.77
CA HIS A 333 -24.98 -0.35 13.56
C HIS A 333 -25.07 0.95 12.76
N ASN A 334 -25.90 0.97 11.71
CA ASN A 334 -26.16 2.15 10.85
C ASN A 334 -24.90 2.88 10.34
N GLY A 335 -23.89 2.13 9.90
CA GLY A 335 -22.67 2.69 9.29
C GLY A 335 -21.66 3.29 10.27
N THR A 336 -21.86 3.08 11.58
CA THR A 336 -20.85 3.33 12.64
C THR A 336 -20.74 2.13 13.57
N GLU A 337 -19.78 2.15 14.49
CA GLU A 337 -19.58 1.13 15.52
C GLU A 337 -19.77 1.72 16.92
N PHE A 338 -20.46 0.96 17.78
CA PHE A 338 -20.70 1.36 19.16
C PHE A 338 -19.98 0.43 20.12
N LYS A 339 -19.12 0.99 20.98
CA LYS A 339 -18.43 0.25 22.03
C LYS A 339 -19.10 0.43 23.38
N VAL A 340 -19.40 -0.68 24.06
CA VAL A 340 -19.84 -0.68 25.47
C VAL A 340 -18.61 -0.47 26.35
N ILE A 341 -18.38 0.76 26.78
CA ILE A 341 -17.27 1.08 27.70
C ILE A 341 -17.49 0.46 29.07
N LYS A 342 -18.74 0.50 29.58
CA LYS A 342 -19.04 0.04 30.95
C LYS A 342 -20.51 -0.27 31.16
N VAL A 343 -20.81 -1.37 31.85
CA VAL A 343 -22.18 -1.65 32.34
C VAL A 343 -22.31 -1.18 33.79
N GLN A 344 -23.20 -0.23 34.04
CA GLN A 344 -23.48 0.34 35.36
C GLN A 344 -24.71 -0.30 36.01
N LYS A 345 -24.91 -0.05 37.30
CA LYS A 345 -26.10 -0.47 38.05
C LYS A 345 -27.38 0.05 37.36
N ASN A 346 -28.46 -0.73 37.42
CA ASN A 346 -29.76 -0.47 36.79
C ASN A 346 -29.76 -0.51 35.24
N ASN A 347 -28.91 -1.35 34.63
CA ASN A 347 -28.83 -1.54 33.16
C ASN A 347 -28.60 -0.22 32.42
N VAL A 348 -27.69 0.61 32.94
CA VAL A 348 -27.20 1.82 32.28
C VAL A 348 -25.83 1.51 31.71
N TYR A 349 -25.67 1.69 30.41
CA TYR A 349 -24.48 1.42 29.63
C TYR A 349 -23.79 2.73 29.31
N GLN A 350 -22.47 2.78 29.52
CA GLN A 350 -21.64 3.84 29.00
C GLN A 350 -21.15 3.41 27.62
N MET A 351 -21.54 4.14 26.59
CA MET A 351 -21.27 3.82 25.20
C MET A 351 -20.29 4.83 24.60
N GLN A 352 -19.57 4.40 23.58
CA GLN A 352 -18.79 5.26 22.70
C GLN A 352 -19.20 4.97 21.27
N ASP A 353 -19.64 6.00 20.55
CA ASP A 353 -19.73 5.96 19.09
C ASP A 353 -18.30 6.14 18.55
N LEU A 354 -17.80 5.15 17.82
CA LEU A 354 -16.43 5.15 17.30
C LEU A 354 -16.28 6.05 16.06
N GLY A 355 -17.36 6.33 15.33
CA GLY A 355 -17.33 7.24 14.18
C GLY A 355 -17.24 8.72 14.57
N SER A 356 -17.83 9.10 15.71
CA SER A 356 -17.80 10.48 16.24
C SER A 356 -16.90 10.66 17.48
N GLU A 357 -16.32 9.56 17.98
CA GLU A 357 -15.64 9.43 19.28
C GLU A 357 -16.48 9.87 20.50
N GLN A 358 -17.77 10.15 20.32
CA GLN A 358 -18.61 10.70 21.38
C GLN A 358 -18.99 9.63 22.40
N LYS A 359 -18.78 9.94 23.68
CA LYS A 359 -19.21 9.10 24.81
C LYS A 359 -20.58 9.53 25.32
N PHE A 360 -21.49 8.58 25.49
CA PHE A 360 -22.83 8.82 26.00
C PHE A 360 -23.29 7.73 26.97
N LYS A 361 -24.37 7.98 27.69
CA LYS A 361 -25.02 6.98 28.55
C LYS A 361 -26.32 6.54 27.90
N MET A 362 -26.59 5.24 27.94
CA MET A 362 -27.76 4.61 27.36
C MET A 362 -28.36 3.66 28.40
N SER A 363 -29.67 3.65 28.56
CA SER A 363 -30.39 2.70 29.40
C SER A 363 -30.98 1.57 28.56
N ALA A 364 -31.29 0.43 29.18
CA ALA A 364 -32.02 -0.65 28.52
C ALA A 364 -33.43 -0.27 28.02
N LYS A 365 -33.91 0.95 28.28
CA LYS A 365 -35.20 1.47 27.80
C LYS A 365 -35.08 2.36 26.56
N ASP A 366 -33.86 2.73 26.18
CA ASP A 366 -33.62 3.57 25.00
C ASP A 366 -33.79 2.76 23.71
N GLY A 367 -34.34 3.40 22.66
CA GLY A 367 -34.55 2.75 21.36
C GLY A 367 -33.26 2.17 20.76
N LEU A 368 -32.17 2.92 20.89
CA LEU A 368 -30.84 2.52 20.43
C LEU A 368 -30.34 1.23 21.12
N PHE A 369 -30.68 0.98 22.39
CA PHE A 369 -30.27 -0.26 23.06
C PHE A 369 -30.87 -1.49 22.39
N LYS A 370 -32.13 -1.41 21.98
CA LYS A 370 -32.82 -2.52 21.29
C LYS A 370 -32.21 -2.77 19.92
N GLU A 371 -31.94 -1.70 19.17
CA GLU A 371 -31.32 -1.80 17.85
C GLU A 371 -29.91 -2.41 17.91
N LEU A 372 -29.11 -2.02 18.89
CA LEU A 372 -27.76 -2.59 19.09
C LEU A 372 -27.82 -4.06 19.53
N LEU A 373 -28.76 -4.42 20.40
CA LEU A 373 -28.96 -5.80 20.82
C LEU A 373 -29.41 -6.69 19.65
N ASP A 374 -30.28 -6.17 18.78
CA ASP A 374 -30.74 -6.87 17.57
C ASP A 374 -29.61 -6.98 16.52
N ALA A 375 -28.83 -5.92 16.28
CA ALA A 375 -27.68 -5.95 15.38
C ALA A 375 -26.62 -6.97 15.83
N ARG A 376 -26.33 -6.97 17.14
CA ARG A 376 -25.38 -7.88 17.77
C ARG A 376 -25.82 -9.35 17.68
N ASN A 377 -27.10 -9.63 17.85
CA ASN A 377 -27.61 -11.00 17.83
C ASN A 377 -27.82 -11.56 16.41
N ASN A 378 -27.80 -10.72 15.37
CA ASN A 378 -28.11 -11.11 13.98
C ASN A 378 -26.92 -10.95 13.00
N SER A 379 -25.71 -10.62 13.45
CA SER A 379 -24.57 -10.23 12.59
C SER A 379 -23.83 -11.38 11.85
N GLN A 380 -24.46 -12.55 11.61
CA GLN A 380 -23.81 -13.70 10.94
C GLN A 380 -24.10 -13.90 9.43
N GLU A 381 -24.60 -12.92 8.68
CA GLU A 381 -24.92 -13.09 7.24
C GLU A 381 -24.15 -12.18 6.24
N MET A 382 -22.98 -11.63 6.58
CA MET A 382 -22.15 -10.84 5.64
C MET A 382 -20.75 -11.40 5.38
N GLY A 383 -20.61 -12.72 5.37
CA GLY A 383 -19.40 -13.39 4.88
C GLY A 383 -19.75 -14.34 3.76
N LEU A 384 -19.65 -13.89 2.50
CA LEU A 384 -19.49 -14.69 1.27
C LEU A 384 -19.59 -13.75 0.04
N ASP A 385 -18.59 -12.90 -0.17
CA ASP A 385 -18.07 -12.58 -1.52
C ASP A 385 -16.76 -11.78 -1.37
N ARG A 386 -15.62 -12.48 -1.34
CA ARG A 386 -14.29 -11.88 -1.48
C ARG A 386 -13.49 -12.70 -2.47
N GLY A 387 -13.75 -12.42 -3.73
CA GLY A 387 -12.88 -12.75 -4.85
C GLY A 387 -12.85 -11.59 -5.81
N ALA A 388 -11.93 -10.63 -5.62
CA ALA A 388 -11.61 -9.65 -6.64
C ALA A 388 -10.19 -9.10 -6.43
N SER A 389 -9.28 -9.48 -7.33
CA SER A 389 -8.01 -8.80 -7.56
C SER A 389 -8.23 -7.47 -8.31
N ALA A 390 -7.21 -6.62 -8.30
CA ALA A 390 -7.05 -5.36 -9.04
C ALA A 390 -7.78 -4.10 -8.51
N GLU A 391 -8.83 -4.19 -7.69
CA GLU A 391 -9.49 -3.00 -7.10
C GLU A 391 -8.77 -2.42 -5.86
N GLU A 392 -8.10 -3.26 -5.05
CA GLU A 392 -7.46 -2.82 -3.79
C GLU A 392 -6.21 -1.95 -4.01
N ALA A 393 -5.43 -2.19 -5.07
CA ALA A 393 -4.23 -1.40 -5.38
C ALA A 393 -4.58 0.05 -5.79
N ALA A 394 -5.73 0.26 -6.44
CA ALA A 394 -6.24 1.58 -6.77
C ALA A 394 -6.82 2.30 -5.53
N TYR A 395 -7.31 1.55 -4.54
CA TYR A 395 -7.98 2.06 -3.34
C TYR A 395 -7.01 2.72 -2.35
N HIS A 396 -5.79 2.21 -2.22
CA HIS A 396 -4.79 2.77 -1.30
C HIS A 396 -4.11 4.05 -1.82
N GLU A 397 -3.94 4.20 -3.13
CA GLU A 397 -3.46 5.46 -3.75
C GLU A 397 -4.54 6.55 -3.70
N THR A 398 -5.82 6.15 -3.73
CA THR A 398 -6.97 7.07 -3.67
C THR A 398 -7.18 7.62 -2.26
N GLU A 399 -7.27 6.81 -1.21
CA GLU A 399 -7.60 7.32 0.14
C GLU A 399 -6.62 8.39 0.65
N ALA A 400 -5.31 8.18 0.44
CA ALA A 400 -4.26 9.08 0.92
C ALA A 400 -4.26 10.45 0.22
N VAL A 401 -4.70 10.51 -1.04
CA VAL A 401 -4.73 11.75 -1.83
C VAL A 401 -6.13 12.34 -1.93
N GLU A 402 -7.17 11.56 -1.66
CA GLU A 402 -8.54 12.05 -1.55
C GLU A 402 -8.76 12.86 -0.28
N GLN A 403 -8.09 12.47 0.82
CA GLN A 403 -8.00 13.34 2.01
C GLN A 403 -7.34 14.69 1.64
N TYR A 404 -6.40 14.72 0.70
CA TYR A 404 -5.77 15.93 0.19
C TYR A 404 -6.70 16.79 -0.70
N LEU A 405 -7.57 16.18 -1.52
CA LEU A 405 -8.51 16.93 -2.35
C LEU A 405 -9.62 17.59 -1.53
N ASP A 406 -10.00 17.06 -0.35
CA ASP A 406 -11.01 17.67 0.55
C ASP A 406 -10.63 19.08 0.91
N GLU A 407 -9.33 19.25 1.08
CA GLU A 407 -8.78 20.34 1.83
C GLU A 407 -8.15 21.37 0.90
N GLN A 408 -7.76 21.01 -0.33
CA GLN A 408 -7.51 21.96 -1.43
C GLN A 408 -8.72 22.89 -1.63
N PHE A 409 -9.93 22.34 -1.55
CA PHE A 409 -11.17 23.09 -1.70
C PHE A 409 -11.54 23.93 -0.46
N GLN A 410 -11.00 23.60 0.72
CA GLN A 410 -11.13 24.44 1.92
C GLN A 410 -10.12 25.60 1.96
N ILE A 411 -9.10 25.60 1.09
CA ILE A 411 -7.97 26.54 1.09
C ILE A 411 -7.91 27.34 -0.23
N GLU A 412 -9.04 27.63 -0.86
CA GLU A 412 -9.16 28.93 -1.56
C GLU A 412 -9.29 30.04 -0.49
N ARG A 413 -8.16 30.37 0.15
CA ARG A 413 -7.89 31.66 0.81
C ARG A 413 -6.40 31.96 0.76
#